data_AF-A0A1W0W7Q8-F1
#
_entry.id   AF-A0A1W0W7Q8-F1
#
_cell.length_a   1.000
_cell.length_b   1.000
_cell.length_c   1.000
_cell.angle_alpha   90.00
_cell.angle_beta   90.00
_cell.angle_gamma   90.00
#
_symmetry.space_group_name_H-M   'P 1'
#
loop_
_entity.id
_entity.type
_entity.pdbx_description
1 polymer ?
#
loop_
_entity_poly.entity_id
_entity_poly.type
_entity_poly.pdbx_seq_one_letter_code
_entity_poly.pdbx_strand_id
1 'polypeptide(L)'
;MLPALRADICIFVGATVNPFYLHQIGGGDLPDDTVLTCSRGFDNALEFLSTCKIANLTIRAELGCCLLHRSGKLTIQECLLQCEQNPLDYLSFPIISTAIEYNSFPSLKEQGHGVTVVRTRIEGGAKAVRTNGTLALQRVRAIYSRSSVFFWFEVGEK
;
A
#
# COMPACT_ATOMS: atom_id res chain seq x y z
N MET A 1 8.07 7.39 25.20
CA MET A 1 6.69 7.24 24.70
C MET A 1 6.43 8.39 23.74
N LEU A 2 6.89 8.24 22.49
CA LEU A 2 6.68 9.25 21.44
C LEU A 2 5.22 9.15 20.96
N PRO A 3 4.53 10.27 20.72
CA PRO A 3 3.13 10.23 20.32
C PRO A 3 3.02 9.68 18.91
N ALA A 4 2.19 8.65 18.72
CA ALA A 4 1.76 8.23 17.39
C ALA A 4 1.18 9.46 16.68
N LEU A 5 1.73 9.80 15.51
CA LEU A 5 1.27 10.93 14.72
C LEU A 5 -0.13 10.57 14.19
N ARG A 6 -1.17 10.93 14.94
CA ARG A 6 -2.57 10.74 14.54
C ARG A 6 -2.88 11.75 13.43
N ALA A 7 -2.51 11.41 12.20
CA ALA A 7 -2.86 12.17 11.02
C ALA A 7 -4.22 11.66 10.52
N ASP A 8 -5.31 12.32 10.92
CA ASP A 8 -6.64 12.14 10.33
C ASP A 8 -6.73 12.73 8.90
N ILE A 9 -5.63 12.66 8.14
CA ILE A 9 -5.46 13.29 6.83
C ILE A 9 -5.23 12.17 5.81
N CYS A 10 -6.13 12.02 4.84
CA CYS A 10 -5.81 11.31 3.60
C CYS A 10 -4.63 12.01 2.94
N ILE A 11 -3.45 11.39 2.99
CA ILE A 11 -2.29 11.90 2.28
C ILE A 11 -2.41 11.46 0.83
N PHE A 12 -2.76 12.40 -0.04
CA PHE A 12 -2.69 12.20 -1.48
C PHE A 12 -1.23 12.32 -1.92
N VAL A 13 -0.63 11.19 -2.30
CA VAL A 13 0.70 11.15 -2.90
C VAL A 13 0.55 11.30 -4.41
N GLY A 14 0.40 12.55 -4.83
CA GLY A 14 0.38 12.96 -6.24
C GLY A 14 1.64 13.73 -6.61
N ALA A 15 2.46 13.19 -7.51
CA ALA A 15 3.51 13.96 -8.14
C ALA A 15 2.91 14.89 -9.19
N THR A 16 3.02 16.21 -8.99
CA THR A 16 2.72 17.20 -10.03
C THR A 16 3.87 17.23 -11.03
N VAL A 17 3.62 16.67 -12.22
CA VAL A 17 4.30 16.95 -13.51
C VAL A 17 5.84 16.84 -13.59
N ASN A 18 6.52 16.22 -12.63
CA ASN A 18 7.97 15.99 -12.67
C ASN A 18 8.33 14.54 -12.29
N PRO A 19 9.43 13.97 -12.79
CA PRO A 19 9.83 12.57 -12.56
C PRO A 19 10.43 12.34 -11.15
N PHE A 20 9.91 13.01 -10.13
CA PHE A 20 10.36 12.82 -8.76
C PHE A 20 9.68 11.59 -8.16
N TYR A 21 10.47 10.55 -7.91
CA TYR A 21 10.09 9.38 -7.14
C TYR A 21 9.87 9.81 -5.68
N LEU A 22 8.64 9.71 -5.17
CA LEU A 22 8.40 9.95 -3.75
C LEU A 22 8.87 8.73 -2.95
N HIS A 23 9.76 8.95 -1.98
CA HIS A 23 10.20 7.92 -1.04
C HIS A 23 9.83 8.36 0.37
N GLN A 24 8.85 7.68 0.96
CA GLN A 24 8.44 7.91 2.34
C GLN A 24 9.02 6.80 3.22
N ILE A 25 9.88 7.18 4.16
CA ILE A 25 10.56 6.24 5.07
C ILE A 25 10.20 6.64 6.50
N GLY A 26 9.68 5.70 7.28
CA GLY A 26 9.49 5.91 8.72
C GLY A 26 10.84 6.03 9.43
N GLY A 27 10.93 6.95 10.39
CA GLY A 27 12.20 7.32 11.02
C GLY A 27 12.66 6.45 12.18
N GLY A 28 12.03 5.29 12.42
CA GLY A 28 12.35 4.42 13.55
C GLY A 28 13.19 3.19 13.20
N ASP A 29 13.61 2.45 14.22
CA ASP A 29 14.38 1.21 14.07
C ASP A 29 13.47 0.02 13.69
N LEU A 30 12.17 0.14 13.99
CA LEU A 30 11.12 -0.81 13.63
C LEU A 30 9.98 -0.07 12.91
N PRO A 31 9.21 -0.74 12.03
CA PRO A 31 8.06 -0.12 11.37
C PRO A 31 6.97 0.32 12.36
N ASP A 32 6.99 -0.22 13.57
CA ASP A 32 6.07 0.09 14.65
C ASP A 32 6.31 1.49 15.25
N ASP A 33 7.44 2.13 14.93
CA ASP A 33 7.82 3.43 15.48
C ASP A 33 7.16 4.60 14.74
N THR A 34 6.81 4.43 13.46
CA THR A 34 6.10 5.44 12.66
C THR A 34 4.74 4.90 12.24
N VAL A 35 3.70 5.32 12.97
CA VAL A 35 2.32 4.88 12.76
C VAL A 35 1.51 5.97 12.08
N LEU A 36 0.92 5.64 10.93
CA LEU A 36 -0.12 6.42 10.26
C LEU A 36 -1.46 5.74 10.49
N THR A 37 -2.38 6.44 11.16
CA THR A 37 -3.72 5.91 11.46
C THR A 37 -4.78 6.70 10.70
N CYS A 38 -5.51 6.01 9.83
CA CYS A 38 -6.70 6.53 9.18
C CYS A 38 -7.93 6.21 10.01
N SER A 39 -8.54 7.24 10.58
CA SER A 39 -9.78 7.14 11.36
C SER A 39 -11.00 6.99 10.47
N ARG A 40 -12.12 6.57 11.09
CA ARG A 40 -13.42 6.44 10.42
C ARG A 40 -13.87 7.76 9.79
N GLY A 41 -14.23 7.72 8.51
CA GLY A 41 -14.70 8.88 7.75
C GLY A 41 -13.96 9.11 6.43
N PHE A 42 -12.86 8.39 6.23
CA PHE A 42 -12.08 8.38 4.99
C PHE A 42 -12.11 7.00 4.33
N ASP A 43 -12.07 6.96 3.00
CA ASP A 43 -12.15 5.71 2.25
C ASP A 43 -10.83 4.92 2.26
N ASN A 44 -9.67 5.60 2.33
CA ASN A 44 -8.34 4.99 2.21
C ASN A 44 -7.29 5.80 2.99
N ALA A 45 -6.32 5.14 3.62
CA ALA A 45 -5.29 5.84 4.41
C ALA A 45 -4.26 6.60 3.54
N LEU A 46 -3.72 5.96 2.51
CA LEU A 46 -2.82 6.57 1.53
C LEU A 46 -3.28 6.29 0.10
N GLU A 47 -3.28 7.33 -0.73
CA GLU A 47 -3.60 7.22 -2.14
C GLU A 47 -2.40 7.59 -3.00
N PHE A 48 -1.99 6.68 -3.89
CA PHE A 48 -0.84 6.83 -4.77
C PHE A 48 -1.29 7.05 -6.21
N LEU A 49 -0.98 8.23 -6.74
CA LEU A 49 -1.26 8.62 -8.12
C LEU A 49 0.01 8.58 -9.01
N SER A 50 1.14 8.15 -8.45
CA SER A 50 2.44 8.13 -9.12
C SER A 50 3.35 7.04 -8.53
N THR A 51 4.48 6.79 -9.20
CA THR A 51 5.48 5.84 -8.73
C THR A 51 6.05 6.27 -7.39
N CYS A 52 5.88 5.42 -6.38
CA CYS A 52 6.21 5.73 -5.00
C CYS A 52 6.85 4.51 -4.31
N LYS A 53 7.73 4.78 -3.35
CA LYS A 53 8.22 3.78 -2.42
C LYS A 53 7.87 4.19 -1.00
N ILE A 54 7.25 3.26 -0.28
CA ILE A 54 7.04 3.37 1.16
C ILE A 54 7.86 2.29 1.86
N ALA A 55 8.52 2.68 2.95
CA ALA A 55 9.30 1.75 3.74
C ALA A 55 9.23 2.04 5.23
N ASN A 56 9.29 0.99 6.05
CA ASN A 56 9.42 1.10 7.51
C ASN A 56 8.28 1.91 8.17
N LEU A 57 7.03 1.66 7.73
CA LEU A 57 5.83 2.34 8.23
C LEU A 57 4.80 1.33 8.72
N THR A 58 4.10 1.69 9.79
CA THR A 58 2.84 1.06 10.17
C THR A 58 1.69 1.91 9.67
N ILE A 59 0.78 1.30 8.92
CA ILE A 59 -0.40 1.96 8.36
C ILE A 59 -1.61 1.20 8.88
N ARG A 60 -2.46 1.90 9.61
CA ARG A 60 -3.66 1.36 10.25
C ARG A 60 -4.90 2.02 9.68
N ALA A 61 -5.85 1.21 9.21
CA ALA A 61 -7.13 1.68 8.71
C ALA A 61 -8.27 1.12 9.58
N GLU A 62 -9.07 2.02 10.17
CA GLU A 62 -10.26 1.64 10.96
C GLU A 62 -11.46 1.28 10.07
N LEU A 63 -11.55 1.92 8.89
CA LEU A 63 -12.55 1.67 7.86
C LEU A 63 -11.88 1.92 6.49
N GLY A 64 -12.00 0.98 5.56
CA GLY A 64 -11.40 1.11 4.21
C GLY A 64 -10.07 0.36 4.03
N CYS A 65 -9.28 0.78 3.04
CA CYS A 65 -7.96 0.17 2.76
C CYS A 65 -6.80 0.98 3.32
N CYS A 66 -5.68 0.30 3.57
CA CYS A 66 -4.44 0.99 3.96
C CYS A 66 -3.86 1.74 2.76
N LEU A 67 -3.82 1.10 1.59
CA LEU A 67 -3.14 1.61 0.41
C LEU A 67 -4.04 1.51 -0.83
N LEU A 68 -4.33 2.66 -1.44
CA LEU A 68 -4.96 2.74 -2.76
C LEU A 68 -3.93 3.13 -3.82
N HIS A 69 -3.65 2.22 -4.74
CA HIS A 69 -2.77 2.45 -5.88
C HIS A 69 -3.59 2.73 -7.15
N ARG A 70 -3.42 3.92 -7.74
CA ARG A 70 -4.11 4.31 -8.98
C ARG A 70 -3.22 4.43 -10.21
N SER A 71 -1.92 4.68 -10.05
CA SER A 71 -1.00 4.82 -11.18
C SER A 71 0.47 4.67 -10.76
N GLY A 72 1.33 4.34 -11.74
CA GLY A 72 2.76 4.13 -11.56
C GLY A 72 3.13 2.77 -10.96
N LYS A 73 4.29 2.72 -10.32
CA LYS A 73 4.79 1.56 -9.56
C LYS A 73 4.84 1.88 -8.06
N LEU A 74 4.16 1.10 -7.23
CA LEU A 74 4.20 1.24 -5.78
C LEU A 74 5.09 0.15 -5.18
N THR A 75 6.14 0.53 -4.44
CA THR A 75 6.96 -0.40 -3.67
C THR A 75 6.67 -0.27 -2.18
N ILE A 76 6.30 -1.38 -1.54
CA ILE A 76 5.96 -1.46 -0.12
C ILE A 76 6.99 -2.37 0.54
N GLN A 77 7.87 -1.82 1.36
CA GLN A 77 8.96 -2.56 1.96
C GLN A 77 8.93 -2.46 3.49
N GLU A 78 9.07 -3.59 4.19
CA GLU A 78 9.24 -3.58 5.64
C GLU A 78 8.12 -2.84 6.38
N CYS A 79 6.91 -2.85 5.82
CA CYS A 79 5.76 -2.18 6.42
C CYS A 79 4.92 -3.14 7.28
N LEU A 80 4.04 -2.57 8.08
CA LEU A 80 2.93 -3.25 8.73
C LEU A 80 1.61 -2.61 8.26
N LEU A 81 0.77 -3.38 7.58
CA LEU A 81 -0.56 -2.95 7.16
C LEU A 81 -1.60 -3.61 8.06
N GLN A 82 -2.39 -2.79 8.75
CA GLN A 82 -3.39 -3.25 9.72
C GLN A 82 -4.77 -2.72 9.36
N CYS A 83 -5.68 -3.61 8.99
CA CYS A 83 -7.10 -3.31 8.93
C CYS A 83 -7.74 -3.72 10.26
N GLU A 84 -8.41 -2.79 10.95
CA GLU A 84 -9.17 -3.13 12.16
C GLU A 84 -10.30 -4.11 11.85
N GLN A 85 -10.65 -4.94 12.84
CA GLN A 85 -11.83 -5.80 12.76
C GLN A 85 -13.11 -4.98 12.73
N ASN A 86 -13.92 -5.21 11.72
CA ASN A 86 -15.17 -4.54 11.43
C ASN A 86 -16.19 -5.57 10.90
N PRO A 87 -17.49 -5.44 11.20
CA PRO A 87 -18.52 -6.30 10.58
C PRO A 87 -18.49 -6.32 9.03
N LEU A 88 -17.83 -5.34 8.39
CA LEU A 88 -17.60 -5.29 6.95
C LEU A 88 -16.22 -5.84 6.51
N ASP A 89 -15.51 -6.59 7.35
CA ASP A 89 -14.14 -7.09 7.09
C ASP A 89 -13.98 -7.86 5.79
N TYR A 90 -15.05 -8.50 5.33
CA TYR A 90 -15.07 -9.20 4.04
C TYR A 90 -14.90 -8.27 2.83
N LEU A 91 -15.10 -6.96 3.01
CA LEU A 91 -14.88 -5.90 2.01
C LEU A 91 -13.56 -5.17 2.19
N SER A 92 -12.86 -5.40 3.30
CA SER A 92 -11.62 -4.72 3.67
C SER A 92 -10.44 -5.43 3.01
N PHE A 93 -9.73 -4.74 2.13
CA PHE A 93 -8.49 -5.20 1.51
C PHE A 93 -7.39 -4.20 1.88
N PRO A 94 -6.30 -4.61 2.55
CA PRO A 94 -5.24 -3.68 2.95
C PRO A 94 -4.62 -2.94 1.77
N ILE A 95 -4.46 -3.62 0.64
CA ILE A 95 -3.95 -3.04 -0.61
C ILE A 95 -5.03 -3.16 -1.69
N ILE A 96 -5.34 -2.04 -2.33
CA ILE A 96 -6.23 -2.01 -3.49
C ILE A 96 -5.47 -1.35 -4.64
N SER A 97 -5.36 -2.05 -5.77
CA SER A 97 -4.85 -1.47 -7.02
C SER A 97 -6.00 -1.31 -8.00
N THR A 98 -6.34 -0.06 -8.30
CA THR A 98 -7.28 0.33 -9.36
C THR A 98 -6.57 0.95 -10.56
N ALA A 99 -5.25 0.81 -10.64
CA ALA A 99 -4.51 1.24 -11.83
C ALA A 99 -5.03 0.47 -13.05
N ILE A 100 -5.69 1.21 -13.94
CA ILE A 100 -6.16 0.76 -15.24
C ILE A 100 -5.23 1.43 -16.23
N GLU A 101 -4.80 0.72 -17.27
CA GLU A 101 -4.20 1.33 -18.45
C GLU A 101 -5.20 2.35 -19.01
N TYR A 102 -5.14 3.59 -18.55
CA TYR A 102 -5.72 4.69 -19.28
C TYR A 102 -4.90 4.72 -20.57
N ASN A 103 -5.50 4.35 -21.70
CA ASN A 103 -4.94 4.41 -23.04
C ASN A 103 -4.10 5.69 -23.23
N SER A 104 -2.82 5.63 -22.90
CA SER A 104 -1.93 6.79 -22.90
C SER A 104 -0.83 6.48 -23.89
N PHE A 105 -0.97 7.16 -25.02
CA PHE A 105 0.01 7.54 -26.03
C PHE A 105 1.36 6.78 -26.04
N PRO A 106 1.79 6.25 -27.20
CA PRO A 106 2.91 5.32 -27.34
C PRO A 106 4.29 6.01 -27.24
N SER A 107 4.55 6.83 -26.21
CA SER A 107 5.79 7.60 -26.12
C SER A 107 6.68 7.32 -24.90
N LEU A 108 6.31 6.42 -23.97
CA LEU A 108 7.23 5.96 -22.92
C LEU A 108 7.08 4.45 -22.69
N LYS A 109 7.88 3.66 -23.40
CA LYS A 109 7.86 2.18 -23.46
C LYS A 109 8.08 1.40 -22.15
N GLU A 110 8.06 1.97 -20.95
CA GLU A 110 8.52 1.24 -19.74
C GLU A 110 7.79 1.49 -18.40
N GLN A 111 6.69 2.25 -18.34
CA GLN A 111 5.98 2.47 -17.07
C GLN A 111 4.64 1.74 -16.99
N GLY A 112 4.70 0.40 -17.05
CA GLY A 112 3.56 -0.45 -16.65
C GLY A 112 3.19 -0.23 -15.19
N HIS A 113 1.92 -0.46 -14.87
CA HIS A 113 1.39 -0.30 -13.52
C HIS A 113 1.74 -1.52 -12.65
N GLY A 114 2.08 -1.28 -11.38
CA GLY A 114 2.33 -2.41 -10.49
C GLY A 114 2.53 -2.09 -9.02
N VAL A 115 2.40 -3.13 -8.19
CA VAL A 115 2.64 -3.06 -6.75
C VAL A 115 3.65 -4.14 -6.38
N THR A 116 4.75 -3.78 -5.75
CA THR A 116 5.74 -4.71 -5.22
C THR A 116 5.70 -4.68 -3.71
N VAL A 117 5.55 -5.84 -3.09
CA VAL A 117 5.52 -6.01 -1.64
C VAL A 117 6.72 -6.84 -1.22
N VAL A 118 7.50 -6.34 -0.26
CA VAL A 118 8.74 -6.96 0.22
C VAL A 118 8.79 -6.94 1.73
N ARG A 119 8.84 -8.12 2.36
CA ARG A 119 9.01 -8.26 3.82
C ARG A 119 7.96 -7.44 4.59
N THR A 120 6.72 -7.44 4.13
CA THR A 120 5.65 -6.64 4.73
C THR A 120 4.72 -7.55 5.52
N ARG A 121 4.34 -7.12 6.73
CA ARG A 121 3.31 -7.78 7.55
C ARG A 121 1.95 -7.23 7.14
N ILE A 122 0.97 -8.11 7.00
CA ILE A 122 -0.40 -7.76 6.65
C ILE A 122 -1.31 -8.47 7.64
N GLU A 123 -2.09 -7.67 8.38
CA GLU A 123 -2.96 -8.13 9.46
C GLU A 123 -4.37 -7.56 9.26
N GLY A 124 -5.38 -8.43 9.41
CA GLY A 124 -6.78 -8.07 9.15
C GLY A 124 -7.15 -8.04 7.67
N GLY A 125 -8.44 -7.76 7.41
CA GLY A 125 -9.03 -7.79 6.07
C GLY A 125 -9.29 -9.19 5.50
N ALA A 126 -10.03 -9.24 4.40
CA ALA A 126 -10.43 -10.50 3.75
C ALA A 126 -9.30 -11.17 2.98
N LYS A 127 -8.50 -10.37 2.25
CA LYS A 127 -7.33 -10.79 1.46
C LYS A 127 -6.29 -9.68 1.45
N ALA A 128 -5.03 -10.05 1.24
CA ALA A 128 -3.89 -9.12 1.26
C ALA A 128 -3.97 -8.00 0.20
N VAL A 129 -4.45 -8.33 -1.01
CA VAL A 129 -4.53 -7.37 -2.13
C VAL A 129 -5.75 -7.63 -3.01
N ARG A 130 -6.38 -6.55 -3.47
CA ARG A 130 -7.40 -6.56 -4.53
C ARG A 130 -6.87 -5.83 -5.74
N THR A 131 -6.96 -6.46 -6.91
CA THR A 131 -6.57 -5.86 -8.19
C THR A 131 -7.81 -5.64 -9.06
N ASN A 132 -7.72 -4.71 -10.01
CA ASN A 132 -8.72 -4.50 -11.05
C ASN A 132 -8.06 -4.65 -12.44
N GLY A 133 -8.85 -5.01 -13.46
CA GLY A 133 -8.39 -5.08 -14.85
C GLY A 133 -7.38 -6.21 -15.13
N THR A 134 -6.30 -5.87 -15.82
CA THR A 134 -5.25 -6.78 -16.33
C THR A 134 -4.19 -7.15 -15.29
N LEU A 135 -4.21 -6.50 -14.13
CA LEU A 135 -3.23 -6.71 -13.06
C LEU A 135 -3.43 -8.06 -12.36
N ALA A 136 -2.37 -8.86 -12.31
CA ALA A 136 -2.35 -10.15 -11.66
C ALA A 136 -1.29 -10.24 -10.57
N LEU A 137 -1.63 -11.00 -9.52
CA LEU A 137 -0.71 -11.36 -8.45
C LEU A 137 0.30 -12.39 -8.97
N GLN A 138 1.58 -12.11 -8.78
CA GLN A 138 2.71 -12.94 -9.23
C GLN A 138 3.83 -12.96 -8.18
N ARG A 139 4.78 -13.89 -8.34
CA ARG A 139 5.98 -14.02 -7.49
C ARG A 139 5.69 -14.03 -5.98
N VAL A 140 4.66 -14.78 -5.58
CA VAL A 140 4.17 -14.81 -4.19
C VAL A 140 5.02 -15.72 -3.31
N ARG A 141 5.43 -15.20 -2.16
CA ARG A 141 6.10 -15.92 -1.08
C ARG A 141 5.60 -15.39 0.26
N ALA A 142 5.40 -16.30 1.22
CA ALA A 142 5.19 -15.96 2.61
C ALA A 142 6.26 -16.64 3.48
N ILE A 143 6.78 -15.93 4.47
CA ILE A 143 7.70 -16.49 5.48
C ILE A 143 7.04 -16.38 6.85
N TYR A 144 6.92 -17.53 7.51
CA TYR A 144 6.37 -17.64 8.86
C TYR A 144 7.50 -17.49 9.88
N SER A 145 7.41 -16.46 10.71
CA SER A 145 8.17 -16.33 11.95
C SER A 145 7.34 -16.84 13.13
N ARG A 146 7.92 -16.93 14.33
CA ARG A 146 7.23 -17.43 15.54
C ARG A 146 5.94 -16.65 15.87
N SER A 147 5.89 -15.35 15.57
CA SER A 147 4.80 -14.45 15.96
C SER A 147 4.18 -13.67 14.81
N SER A 148 4.68 -13.82 13.57
CA SER A 148 4.24 -12.98 12.45
C SER A 148 4.49 -13.67 11.11
N VAL A 149 3.69 -13.30 10.10
CA VAL A 149 3.89 -13.72 8.71
C VAL A 149 4.34 -12.52 7.88
N PHE A 150 5.41 -12.69 7.12
CA PHE A 150 5.92 -11.69 6.21
C PHE A 150 5.60 -12.09 4.77
N PHE A 151 5.15 -11.12 3.97
CA PHE A 151 4.75 -11.33 2.59
C PHE A 151 5.73 -10.70 1.60
N TRP A 152 5.96 -11.43 0.50
CA TRP A 152 6.59 -10.95 -0.72
C TRP A 152 5.68 -11.30 -1.88
N PHE A 153 5.32 -10.32 -2.69
CA PHE A 153 4.59 -10.56 -3.92
C PHE A 153 4.68 -9.35 -4.83
N GLU A 154 4.37 -9.57 -6.09
CA GLU A 154 4.25 -8.52 -7.07
C GLU A 154 2.87 -8.55 -7.69
N VAL A 155 2.37 -7.38 -8.05
CA VAL A 155 1.19 -7.18 -8.86
C VAL A 155 1.65 -6.44 -10.09
N GLY A 156 1.40 -7.00 -11.26
CA GLY A 156 1.73 -6.38 -12.54
C GLY A 156 0.83 -6.93 -13.63
N GLU A 157 0.99 -6.40 -14.84
CA GLU A 157 0.33 -6.95 -16.03
C GLU A 157 0.79 -8.39 -16.30
N LYS A 158 -0.13 -9.22 -16.81
CA LYS A 158 0.13 -10.61 -17.18
C LYS A 158 0.95 -10.74 -18.44
#